data_AF-A0AA97D976-F1
#
_entry.id   AF-A0AA97D976-F1
#
_cell.length_a   1.000
_cell.length_b   1.000
_cell.length_c   1.000
_cell.angle_alpha   90.00
_cell.angle_beta   90.00
_cell.angle_gamma   90.00
#
_symmetry.space_group_name_H-M   'P 1'
#
loop_
_entity.id
_entity.type
_entity.pdbx_description
1 polymer ?
#
loop_
_entity_poly.entity_id
_entity_poly.type
_entity_poly.pdbx_seq_one_letter_code
_entity_poly.pdbx_strand_id
1 'polypeptide(L)'
;MDEKDFFEAVYRVINKYNQKTKQPRQYPTGQLLYGSEVHTMTVIGGRGRVTAKQLAALQGITKGAVSQMTQKLLQKGLIQKEPSPAGRGEVFLSLTAAGKTVYDSHLAFHENLLAELAVLVRELPQESRETLEKMLCVVEHALDQYE
;
A
#
# COMPACT_ATOMS: atom_id res chain seq x y z
N MET A 1 -22.56 16.29 7.60
CA MET A 1 -22.38 14.83 7.52
C MET A 1 -22.69 14.30 8.89
N ASP A 2 -23.76 13.51 9.01
CA ASP A 2 -24.03 12.79 10.25
C ASP A 2 -23.23 11.48 10.33
N GLU A 3 -23.42 10.72 11.41
CA GLU A 3 -22.71 9.45 11.63
C GLU A 3 -23.00 8.41 10.53
N LYS A 4 -24.27 8.33 10.08
CA LYS A 4 -24.68 7.36 9.06
C LYS A 4 -24.07 7.70 7.71
N ASP A 5 -24.14 8.97 7.32
CA ASP A 5 -23.52 9.49 6.09
C ASP A 5 -22.02 9.15 6.04
N PHE A 6 -21.33 9.26 7.18
CA PHE A 6 -19.89 8.96 7.27
C PHE A 6 -19.61 7.48 6.99
N PHE A 7 -20.32 6.55 7.64
CA PHE A 7 -20.12 5.13 7.39
C PHE A 7 -20.47 4.72 5.96
N GLU A 8 -21.53 5.29 5.37
CA GLU A 8 -21.86 5.07 3.97
C GLU A 8 -20.75 5.59 3.04
N ALA A 9 -20.14 6.73 3.35
CA ALA A 9 -19.00 7.25 2.60
C ALA A 9 -17.78 6.33 2.68
N VAL A 10 -17.41 5.87 3.88
CA VAL A 10 -16.30 4.92 4.09
C VAL A 10 -16.55 3.63 3.30
N TYR A 11 -17.75 3.05 3.40
CA TYR A 11 -18.10 1.83 2.70
C TYR A 11 -18.03 1.99 1.17
N ARG A 12 -18.52 3.11 0.64
CA ARG A 12 -18.42 3.42 -0.79
C ARG A 12 -16.97 3.56 -1.27
N VAL A 13 -16.10 4.18 -0.46
CA VAL A 13 -14.67 4.29 -0.77
C VAL A 13 -14.02 2.90 -0.81
N ILE A 14 -14.24 2.08 0.21
CA ILE A 14 -13.71 0.70 0.28
C ILE A 14 -14.18 -0.13 -0.91
N ASN A 15 -15.46 -0.07 -1.27
CA ASN A 15 -16.00 -0.80 -2.41
C ASN A 15 -15.38 -0.38 -3.74
N LYS A 16 -15.24 0.92 -3.98
CA LYS A 16 -14.58 1.42 -5.18
C LYS A 16 -13.11 0.99 -5.23
N TYR A 17 -12.40 1.08 -4.09
CA TYR A 17 -11.02 0.61 -3.99
C TYR A 17 -10.91 -0.87 -4.32
N ASN A 18 -11.71 -1.73 -3.66
CA ASN A 18 -11.74 -3.17 -3.88
C ASN A 18 -12.10 -3.55 -5.33
N GLN A 19 -13.03 -2.84 -5.96
CA GLN A 19 -13.37 -3.09 -7.37
C GLN A 19 -12.20 -2.75 -8.30
N LYS A 20 -11.51 -1.63 -8.04
CA LYS A 20 -10.38 -1.18 -8.86
C LYS A 20 -9.12 -2.02 -8.66
N THR A 21 -8.87 -2.55 -7.47
CA THR A 21 -7.70 -3.40 -7.20
C THR A 21 -7.84 -4.82 -7.73
N LYS A 22 -9.08 -5.31 -7.95
CA LYS A 22 -9.38 -6.61 -8.57
C LYS A 22 -9.08 -6.68 -10.06
N GLN A 23 -8.91 -5.54 -10.74
CA GLN A 23 -8.61 -5.50 -12.17
C GLN A 23 -7.10 -5.33 -12.34
N PRO A 24 -6.40 -6.31 -12.95
CA PRO A 24 -4.97 -6.16 -13.20
C PRO A 24 -4.73 -5.08 -14.25
N ARG A 25 -3.61 -4.38 -14.13
CA ARG A 25 -3.17 -3.38 -15.11
C ARG A 25 -1.85 -3.81 -15.71
N GLN A 26 -1.66 -3.50 -16.99
CA GLN A 26 -0.40 -3.71 -17.67
C GLN A 26 0.55 -2.56 -17.34
N TYR A 27 1.79 -2.89 -17.00
CA TYR A 27 2.85 -1.93 -16.73
C TYR A 27 3.89 -1.92 -17.85
N PRO A 28 4.75 -0.88 -17.96
CA PRO A 28 5.76 -0.77 -19.02
C PRO A 28 6.73 -1.96 -19.10
N THR A 29 6.89 -2.70 -18.02
CA THR A 29 7.67 -3.96 -17.97
C THR A 29 6.99 -5.14 -18.65
N GLY A 30 5.80 -4.95 -19.23
CA GLY A 30 4.99 -6.00 -19.88
C GLY A 30 4.18 -6.85 -18.89
N GLN A 31 4.36 -6.66 -17.59
CA GLN A 31 3.69 -7.46 -16.56
C GLN A 31 2.27 -6.96 -16.29
N LEU A 32 1.36 -7.92 -16.08
CA LEU A 32 0.04 -7.67 -15.51
C LEU A 32 0.10 -7.77 -13.99
N LEU A 33 -0.26 -6.69 -13.31
CA LEU A 33 -0.20 -6.59 -11.85
C LEU A 33 -1.54 -6.14 -11.28
N TYR A 34 -1.98 -6.82 -10.22
CA TYR A 34 -3.14 -6.42 -9.42
C TYR A 34 -2.78 -5.26 -8.49
N GLY A 35 -3.81 -4.50 -8.05
CA GLY A 35 -3.58 -3.33 -7.20
C GLY A 35 -2.83 -3.65 -5.91
N SER A 36 -3.09 -4.82 -5.30
CA SER A 36 -2.40 -5.26 -4.09
C SER A 36 -0.91 -5.55 -4.31
N GLU A 37 -0.53 -6.09 -5.47
CA GLU A 37 0.87 -6.31 -5.84
C GLU A 37 1.62 -4.97 -5.94
N VAL A 38 1.02 -4.00 -6.62
CA VAL A 38 1.64 -2.70 -6.85
C VAL A 38 1.66 -1.85 -5.59
N HIS A 39 0.64 -1.96 -4.73
CA HIS A 39 0.65 -1.27 -3.43
C HIS A 39 1.76 -1.81 -2.53
N THR A 40 1.96 -3.13 -2.49
CA THR A 40 3.12 -3.72 -1.79
C THR A 40 4.45 -3.19 -2.35
N MET A 41 4.60 -3.12 -3.68
CA MET A 41 5.79 -2.53 -4.29
C MET A 41 5.97 -1.04 -3.95
N THR A 42 4.87 -0.30 -3.82
CA THR A 42 4.89 1.12 -3.44
C THR A 42 5.43 1.32 -2.02
N VAL A 43 5.04 0.46 -1.08
CA VAL A 43 5.56 0.47 0.29
C VAL A 43 7.06 0.14 0.32
N ILE A 44 7.50 -0.86 -0.47
CA ILE A 44 8.92 -1.22 -0.57
C ILE A 44 9.72 -0.05 -1.19
N GLY A 45 9.27 0.49 -2.32
CA GLY A 45 9.94 1.56 -3.06
C GLY A 45 10.07 2.85 -2.26
N GLY A 46 9.00 3.29 -1.59
CA GLY A 46 8.99 4.52 -0.78
C GLY A 46 9.91 4.47 0.44
N ARG A 47 10.36 3.29 0.86
CA ARG A 47 11.29 3.10 2.00
C ARG A 47 12.67 2.59 1.59
N GLY A 48 12.87 2.30 0.30
CA GLY A 48 14.08 1.68 -0.25
C GLY A 48 14.22 0.20 0.07
N ARG A 49 14.18 -0.18 1.35
CA ARG A 49 14.21 -1.57 1.82
C ARG A 49 13.32 -1.80 3.03
N VAL A 50 12.67 -2.96 3.09
CA VAL A 50 11.80 -3.36 4.22
C VAL A 50 11.91 -4.85 4.50
N THR A 51 11.69 -5.26 5.73
CA THR A 51 11.55 -6.68 6.08
C THR A 51 10.10 -7.12 5.92
N ALA A 52 9.84 -8.41 5.76
CA ALA A 52 8.45 -8.92 5.66
C ALA A 52 7.61 -8.58 6.90
N LYS A 53 8.25 -8.50 8.08
CA LYS A 53 7.60 -8.07 9.32
C LYS A 53 7.17 -6.61 9.25
N GLN A 54 8.05 -5.73 8.79
CA GLN A 54 7.74 -4.31 8.60
C GLN A 54 6.63 -4.16 7.56
N LEU A 55 6.73 -4.88 6.44
CA LEU A 55 5.75 -4.81 5.36
C LEU A 55 4.33 -5.22 5.79
N ALA A 56 4.21 -6.19 6.72
CA ALA A 56 2.92 -6.58 7.30
C ALA A 56 2.32 -5.46 8.15
N ALA A 57 3.13 -4.89 9.05
CA ALA A 57 2.69 -3.79 9.92
C ALA A 57 2.31 -2.54 9.12
N LEU A 58 3.06 -2.22 8.05
CA LEU A 58 2.83 -1.02 7.25
C LEU A 58 1.61 -1.08 6.34
N GLN A 59 1.19 -2.28 5.96
CA GLN A 59 0.04 -2.49 5.11
C GLN A 59 -1.22 -2.88 5.89
N GLY A 60 -1.13 -3.07 7.21
CA GLY A 60 -2.26 -3.55 8.02
C GLY A 60 -2.76 -4.94 7.59
N ILE A 61 -1.85 -5.83 7.16
CA ILE A 61 -2.22 -7.18 6.68
C ILE A 61 -1.45 -8.29 7.39
N THR A 62 -1.98 -9.51 7.31
CA THR A 62 -1.37 -10.68 7.96
C THR A 62 -0.01 -11.03 7.37
N LYS A 63 0.85 -11.67 8.19
CA LYS A 63 2.15 -12.20 7.73
C LYS A 63 1.98 -13.21 6.58
N GLY A 64 0.90 -14.00 6.60
CA GLY A 64 0.58 -14.95 5.54
C GLY A 64 0.30 -14.25 4.20
N ALA A 65 -0.52 -13.18 4.22
CA ALA A 65 -0.81 -12.37 3.04
C ALA A 65 0.47 -11.72 2.48
N VAL A 66 1.33 -11.16 3.34
CA VAL A 66 2.64 -10.63 2.92
C VAL A 66 3.52 -11.71 2.30
N SER A 67 3.57 -12.89 2.90
CA SER A 67 4.42 -13.99 2.41
C SER A 67 3.99 -14.43 1.01
N GLN A 68 2.68 -14.60 0.79
CA GLN A 68 2.13 -14.90 -0.53
C GLN A 68 2.41 -13.79 -1.54
N MET A 69 2.25 -12.52 -1.14
CA MET A 69 2.45 -11.37 -2.04
C MET A 69 3.91 -11.23 -2.45
N THR A 70 4.83 -11.30 -1.48
CA THR A 70 6.27 -11.18 -1.72
C THR A 70 6.78 -12.34 -2.56
N GLN A 71 6.29 -13.56 -2.35
CA GLN A 71 6.62 -14.70 -3.21
C GLN A 71 6.21 -14.46 -4.67
N LYS A 72 5.00 -13.96 -4.92
CA LYS A 72 4.54 -13.63 -6.29
C LYS A 72 5.42 -12.57 -6.94
N LEU A 73 5.75 -11.50 -6.21
CA LEU A 73 6.60 -10.42 -6.71
C LEU A 73 8.04 -10.88 -6.99
N LEU A 74 8.58 -11.79 -6.17
CA LEU A 74 9.88 -12.43 -6.41
C LEU A 74 9.86 -13.29 -7.67
N GLN A 75 8.81 -14.11 -7.86
CA GLN A 75 8.63 -14.92 -9.08
C GLN A 75 8.51 -14.06 -10.34
N LYS A 76 7.89 -12.88 -10.23
CA LYS A 76 7.83 -11.90 -11.30
C LYS A 76 9.13 -11.11 -11.51
N GLY A 77 10.16 -11.31 -10.68
CA GLY A 77 11.43 -10.59 -10.78
C GLY A 77 11.33 -9.10 -10.45
N LEU A 78 10.30 -8.69 -9.71
CA LEU A 78 10.01 -7.28 -9.41
C LEU A 78 10.63 -6.81 -8.10
N ILE A 79 10.87 -7.74 -7.19
CA ILE A 79 11.58 -7.48 -5.94
C ILE A 79 12.72 -8.48 -5.81
N GLN A 80 13.68 -8.16 -4.97
CA GLN A 80 14.80 -9.02 -4.63
C GLN A 80 14.98 -9.13 -3.12
N LYS A 81 15.71 -10.17 -2.72
CA LYS A 81 16.08 -10.44 -1.33
C LYS A 81 17.52 -10.00 -1.10
N GLU A 82 17.74 -9.23 -0.04
CA GLU A 82 19.07 -8.80 0.39
C GLU A 82 19.34 -9.30 1.82
N PRO A 83 20.53 -9.84 2.12
CA PRO A 83 20.88 -10.22 3.48
C PRO A 83 20.80 -9.02 4.41
N SER A 84 20.17 -9.18 5.58
CA SER A 84 20.25 -8.15 6.62
C SER A 84 21.67 -8.08 7.20
N PRO A 85 22.30 -6.88 7.29
CA PRO A 85 23.57 -6.70 7.98
C PRO A 85 23.52 -7.12 9.45
N ALA A 86 22.33 -7.23 10.05
CA ALA A 86 22.13 -7.57 11.45
C ALA A 86 22.21 -9.08 11.76
N GLY A 87 22.52 -9.93 10.77
CA GLY A 87 23.00 -11.31 10.98
C GLY A 87 22.00 -12.33 11.54
N ARG A 88 20.70 -12.02 11.63
CA ARG A 88 19.69 -12.87 12.30
C ARG A 88 18.62 -13.48 11.39
N GLY A 89 19.00 -13.95 10.20
CA GLY A 89 18.08 -14.62 9.26
C GLY A 89 16.95 -13.73 8.72
N GLU A 90 16.94 -12.44 9.09
CA GLU A 90 16.03 -11.45 8.54
C GLU A 90 16.53 -11.00 7.18
N VAL A 91 15.62 -10.93 6.22
CA VAL A 91 15.92 -10.60 4.82
C VAL A 91 15.22 -9.30 4.48
N PHE A 92 15.97 -8.38 3.88
CA PHE A 92 15.39 -7.17 3.29
C PHE A 92 14.82 -7.48 1.92
N LEU A 93 13.70 -6.84 1.63
CA LEU A 93 13.09 -6.78 0.32
C LEU A 93 13.32 -5.39 -0.25
N SER A 94 13.77 -5.34 -1.49
CA SER A 94 14.00 -4.11 -2.27
C SER A 94 13.46 -4.31 -3.68
N LEU A 95 13.22 -3.21 -4.39
CA LEU A 95 12.80 -3.26 -5.80
C LEU A 95 13.99 -3.63 -6.69
N THR A 96 13.74 -4.46 -7.71
CA THR A 96 14.68 -4.61 -8.83
C THR A 96 14.59 -3.39 -9.76
N ALA A 97 15.43 -3.33 -10.80
CA ALA A 97 15.29 -2.29 -11.84
C ALA A 97 13.91 -2.35 -12.54
N ALA A 98 13.40 -3.55 -12.82
CA ALA A 98 12.06 -3.75 -13.35
C ALA A 98 11.00 -3.31 -12.32
N GLY A 99 11.19 -3.66 -11.05
CA GLY A 99 10.35 -3.21 -9.95
C GLY A 99 10.26 -1.71 -9.82
N LYS A 100 11.39 -1.03 -9.96
CA LYS A 100 11.48 0.42 -9.92
C LYS A 100 10.74 1.06 -11.10
N THR A 101 10.82 0.47 -12.30
CA THR A 101 10.07 0.95 -13.47
C THR A 101 8.56 0.89 -13.23
N VAL A 102 8.06 -0.20 -12.66
CA VAL A 102 6.65 -0.33 -12.27
C VAL A 102 6.28 0.69 -11.20
N TYR A 103 7.10 0.83 -10.16
CA TYR A 103 6.89 1.77 -9.07
C TYR A 103 6.81 3.21 -9.56
N ASP A 104 7.78 3.65 -10.36
CA ASP A 104 7.84 5.02 -10.90
C ASP A 104 6.63 5.29 -11.81
N SER A 105 6.25 4.33 -12.66
CA SER A 105 5.05 4.43 -13.51
C SER A 105 3.76 4.51 -12.71
N HIS A 106 3.67 3.75 -11.61
CA HIS A 106 2.51 3.78 -10.72
C HIS A 106 2.43 5.09 -9.93
N LEU A 107 3.58 5.58 -9.44
CA LEU A 107 3.67 6.84 -8.71
C LEU A 107 3.21 8.00 -9.59
N ALA A 108 3.69 8.10 -10.82
CA ALA A 108 3.24 9.13 -11.77
C ALA A 108 1.73 9.07 -12.05
N PHE A 109 1.16 7.86 -12.12
CA PHE A 109 -0.29 7.70 -12.24
C PHE A 109 -1.03 8.17 -10.98
N HIS A 110 -0.52 7.82 -9.80
CA HIS A 110 -1.14 8.17 -8.52
C HIS A 110 -0.99 9.63 -8.13
N GLU A 111 0.15 10.26 -8.44
CA GLU A 111 0.37 11.69 -8.23
C GLU A 111 -0.72 12.50 -8.92
N ASN A 112 -1.07 12.15 -10.17
CA ASN A 112 -2.14 12.81 -10.88
C ASN A 112 -3.53 12.50 -10.29
N LEU A 113 -3.79 11.26 -9.88
CA LEU A 113 -5.09 10.84 -9.36
C LEU A 113 -5.39 11.40 -7.96
N LEU A 114 -4.36 11.59 -7.14
CA LEU A 114 -4.47 11.99 -5.74
C LEU A 114 -3.90 13.38 -5.46
N ALA A 115 -3.49 14.13 -6.49
CA ALA A 115 -2.95 15.49 -6.35
C ALA A 115 -3.89 16.38 -5.51
N GLU A 116 -5.18 16.40 -5.84
CA GLU A 116 -6.19 17.19 -5.14
C GLU A 116 -6.30 16.80 -3.65
N LEU A 117 -6.28 15.48 -3.37
CA LEU A 117 -6.32 14.98 -2.00
C LEU A 117 -5.05 15.36 -1.23
N ALA A 118 -3.88 15.25 -1.86
CA ALA A 118 -2.60 15.58 -1.24
C ALA A 118 -2.49 17.08 -0.91
N VAL A 119 -3.01 17.95 -1.80
CA VAL A 119 -3.12 19.40 -1.54
C VAL A 119 -4.05 19.66 -0.38
N LEU A 120 -5.26 19.09 -0.40
CA LEU A 120 -6.23 19.24 0.69
C LEU A 120 -5.62 18.84 2.04
N VAL A 121 -5.00 17.67 2.14
CA VAL A 121 -4.39 17.18 3.38
C VAL A 121 -3.27 18.12 3.87
N ARG A 122 -2.49 18.70 2.95
CA ARG A 122 -1.41 19.63 3.29
C ARG A 122 -1.93 20.97 3.82
N GLU A 123 -3.04 21.45 3.29
CA GLU A 123 -3.65 22.73 3.66
C GLU A 123 -4.47 22.64 4.96
N LEU A 124 -4.79 21.43 5.43
CA LEU A 124 -5.51 21.25 6.69
C LEU A 124 -4.71 21.78 7.90
N PRO A 125 -5.37 22.53 8.81
CA PRO A 125 -4.81 22.84 10.12
C PRO A 125 -4.34 21.58 10.84
N GLN A 126 -3.32 21.71 11.70
CA GLN A 126 -2.76 20.58 12.43
C GLN A 126 -3.84 19.81 13.23
N GLU A 127 -4.72 20.53 13.94
CA GLU A 127 -5.82 19.92 14.72
C GLU A 127 -6.77 19.08 13.83
N SER A 128 -7.05 19.54 12.61
CA SER A 128 -7.87 18.79 11.66
C SER A 128 -7.16 17.54 11.15
N ARG A 129 -5.83 17.60 10.95
CA ARG A 129 -5.03 16.43 10.60
C ARG A 129 -4.99 15.40 11.73
N GLU A 130 -4.78 15.85 12.97
CA GLU A 130 -4.81 14.98 14.15
C GLU A 130 -6.18 14.30 14.33
N THR A 131 -7.26 15.05 14.10
CA THR A 131 -8.63 14.50 14.11
C THR A 131 -8.81 13.44 13.03
N LEU A 132 -8.36 13.71 11.79
CA LEU A 132 -8.42 12.77 10.68
C LEU A 132 -7.62 11.49 10.97
N GLU A 133 -6.40 11.62 11.50
CA GLU A 133 -5.57 10.48 11.90
C GLU A 133 -6.25 9.62 12.96
N LYS A 134 -6.85 10.25 13.98
CA LYS A 134 -7.61 9.55 15.01
C LYS A 134 -8.81 8.80 14.42
N MET A 135 -9.54 9.41 13.49
CA MET A 135 -10.68 8.77 12.83
C MET A 135 -10.25 7.55 12.02
N LEU A 136 -9.18 7.66 11.22
CA LEU A 136 -8.64 6.55 10.44
C LEU A 136 -8.19 5.39 11.34
N CYS A 137 -7.53 5.70 12.45
CA CYS A 137 -7.11 4.73 13.45
C CYS A 137 -8.32 3.99 14.04
N VAL A 138 -9.40 4.68 14.41
CA VAL A 138 -10.62 4.03 14.93
C VAL A 138 -11.27 3.12 13.89
N VAL A 139 -11.33 3.55 12.61
CA VAL A 139 -11.88 2.73 11.52
C VAL A 139 -11.03 1.47 11.30
N GLU A 140 -9.70 1.59 11.29
CA GLU A 140 -8.79 0.45 11.15
C GLU A 140 -9.00 -0.59 12.27
N HIS A 141 -9.02 -0.14 13.53
CA HIS A 141 -9.26 -1.03 14.68
C HIS A 141 -10.64 -1.69 14.64
N ALA A 142 -11.68 -0.97 14.18
CA ALA A 142 -13.01 -1.53 14.04
C ALA A 142 -13.04 -2.65 12.99
N LEU A 143 -12.29 -2.52 11.89
CA LEU A 143 -12.18 -3.54 10.84
C LEU A 143 -11.39 -4.77 11.31
N ASP A 144 -10.40 -4.61 12.18
CA ASP A 144 -9.67 -5.75 12.77
C ASP A 144 -10.56 -6.62 13.69
N GLN A 145 -11.62 -6.04 14.25
CA GLN A 145 -12.57 -6.72 15.15
C GLN A 145 -13.82 -7.23 14.42
N TYR A 146 -13.94 -6.93 13.13
CA TYR A 146 -15.12 -7.28 12.34
C TYR A 146 -14.99 -8.72 11.81
N GLU A 147 -15.80 -9.64 12.35
CA GLU A 147 -15.89 -11.04 11.88
C GLU A 147 -16.77 -11.20 10.64
#